data_AF-A0AAU9JMR2-F1
#
_entry.id   AF-A0AAU9JMR2-F1
#
_cell.length_a   1.000
_cell.length_b   1.000
_cell.length_c   1.000
_cell.angle_alpha   90.00
_cell.angle_beta   90.00
_cell.angle_gamma   90.00
#
_symmetry.space_group_name_H-M   'P 1'
#
loop_
_entity.id
_entity.type
_entity.pdbx_description
1 polymer ?
#
loop_
_entity_poly.entity_id
_entity_poly.type
_entity_poly.pdbx_seq_one_letter_code
_entity_poly.pdbx_strand_id
1 'polypeptide(L)'
;MVLGELPPEINHIFAEPEPRPNKILSAAFSGIIVFIFLYFSTQVSMLKLNSGGLKSAGVQTSILFISIISIIGLYFWFWYAGNIIDTIKILLVLLIVPIIANSLFQSNKVATDKQGKEKKGK
;
A
#
# COMPACT_ATOMS: atom_id res chain seq x y z
N MET A 1 40.33 -23.74 -57.23
CA MET A 1 39.48 -24.09 -56.08
C MET A 1 38.41 -22.99 -56.00
N VAL A 2 37.23 -23.26 -56.57
CA VAL A 2 36.12 -22.29 -56.58
C VAL A 2 35.42 -22.40 -55.24
N LEU A 3 35.53 -21.39 -54.40
CA LEU A 3 34.73 -21.30 -53.18
C LEU A 3 33.27 -21.15 -53.62
N GLY A 4 32.44 -22.14 -53.30
CA GLY A 4 31.02 -22.17 -53.65
C GLY A 4 30.25 -21.00 -53.02
N GLU A 5 29.08 -20.71 -53.59
CA GLU A 5 28.22 -19.58 -53.20
C GLU A 5 27.89 -19.59 -51.69
N LEU A 6 27.85 -18.40 -51.10
CA LEU A 6 27.55 -18.21 -49.67
C LEU A 6 26.14 -18.71 -49.35
N PRO A 7 25.92 -19.32 -48.17
CA PRO A 7 24.61 -19.81 -47.76
C PRO A 7 23.61 -18.65 -47.63
N PRO A 8 22.30 -18.91 -47.87
CA PRO A 8 21.26 -17.89 -47.80
C PRO A 8 21.15 -17.31 -46.39
N GLU A 9 20.82 -16.01 -46.32
CA GLU A 9 20.62 -15.29 -45.06
C GLU A 9 19.40 -15.85 -44.29
N ILE A 10 19.60 -16.15 -43.00
CA ILE A 10 18.56 -16.68 -42.13
C ILE A 10 17.77 -15.53 -41.52
N ASN A 11 16.50 -15.39 -41.91
CA ASN A 11 15.56 -14.45 -41.30
C ASN A 11 14.82 -15.12 -40.14
N HIS A 12 15.00 -14.61 -38.91
CA HIS A 12 14.24 -15.08 -37.76
C HIS A 12 12.83 -14.48 -37.76
N ILE A 13 11.80 -15.33 -37.88
CA ILE A 13 10.40 -14.91 -37.77
C ILE A 13 10.00 -14.91 -36.30
N PHE A 14 9.69 -13.72 -35.76
CA PHE A 14 9.17 -13.59 -34.40
C PHE A 14 7.69 -13.98 -34.34
N ALA A 15 7.26 -14.48 -33.17
CA ALA A 15 5.85 -14.68 -32.90
C ALA A 15 5.11 -13.33 -32.87
N GLU A 16 3.91 -13.31 -33.44
CA GLU A 16 3.06 -12.12 -33.38
C GLU A 16 2.61 -11.86 -31.93
N PRO A 17 2.66 -10.61 -31.44
CA PRO A 17 2.16 -10.28 -30.11
C PRO A 17 0.66 -10.57 -29.98
N GLU A 18 0.23 -11.02 -28.81
CA GLU A 18 -1.19 -11.24 -28.54
C GLU A 18 -2.00 -9.93 -28.66
N PRO A 19 -3.24 -10.01 -29.17
CA PRO A 19 -4.10 -8.83 -29.29
C PRO A 19 -4.47 -8.30 -27.91
N ARG A 20 -4.25 -7.00 -27.69
CA ARG A 20 -4.64 -6.32 -26.45
C ARG A 20 -6.15 -6.07 -26.42
N PRO A 21 -6.79 -6.10 -25.23
CA PRO A 21 -8.21 -5.82 -25.11
C PRO A 21 -8.55 -4.37 -25.51
N ASN A 22 -9.83 -4.14 -25.84
CA ASN A 22 -10.33 -2.82 -26.18
C ASN A 22 -10.12 -1.83 -25.02
N LYS A 23 -9.45 -0.70 -25.31
CA LYS A 23 -9.13 0.35 -24.33
C LYS A 23 -10.37 0.91 -23.64
N ILE A 24 -11.47 1.07 -24.36
CA ILE A 24 -12.73 1.62 -23.82
C ILE A 24 -13.30 0.65 -22.78
N LEU A 25 -13.28 -0.65 -23.09
CA LEU A 25 -13.76 -1.67 -22.17
C LEU A 25 -12.90 -1.72 -20.91
N SER A 26 -11.57 -1.71 -21.06
CA SER A 26 -10.63 -1.68 -19.93
C SER A 26 -10.81 -0.43 -19.04
N ALA A 27 -11.02 0.73 -19.64
CA ALA A 27 -11.28 1.97 -18.91
C ALA A 27 -12.62 1.94 -18.17
N ALA A 28 -13.68 1.39 -18.78
CA ALA A 28 -14.98 1.26 -18.14
C ALA A 28 -14.92 0.39 -16.87
N PHE A 29 -14.27 -0.77 -16.94
CA PHE A 29 -14.08 -1.63 -15.76
C PHE A 29 -13.22 -0.96 -14.68
N SER A 30 -12.14 -0.27 -15.08
CA SER A 30 -11.30 0.49 -14.14
C SER A 30 -12.12 1.57 -13.42
N GLY A 31 -13.00 2.28 -14.15
CA GLY A 31 -13.92 3.26 -13.58
C GLY A 31 -14.92 2.66 -12.60
N ILE A 32 -15.49 1.48 -12.91
CA ILE A 32 -16.40 0.75 -12.01
C ILE A 32 -15.71 0.41 -10.69
N ILE A 33 -14.47 -0.07 -10.73
CA ILE A 33 -13.70 -0.41 -9.52
C ILE A 33 -13.49 0.83 -8.64
N VAL A 34 -13.08 1.95 -9.24
CA VAL A 34 -12.91 3.23 -8.52
C VAL A 34 -14.23 3.70 -7.93
N PHE A 35 -15.33 3.59 -8.68
CA PHE A 35 -16.66 3.96 -8.22
C PHE A 35 -17.10 3.15 -6.99
N ILE A 36 -16.91 1.82 -7.01
CA ILE A 36 -17.26 0.95 -5.88
C ILE A 36 -16.44 1.35 -4.63
N PHE A 37 -15.16 1.64 -4.79
CA PHE A 37 -14.29 2.07 -3.69
C PHE A 37 -14.74 3.42 -3.09
N LEU A 38 -15.09 4.39 -3.95
CA LEU A 38 -15.60 5.70 -3.51
C LEU A 38 -16.95 5.56 -2.81
N TYR A 39 -17.86 4.76 -3.36
CA TYR A 39 -19.15 4.48 -2.74
C TYR A 39 -18.97 3.89 -1.34
N PHE A 40 -18.15 2.85 -1.19
CA PHE A 40 -17.82 2.27 0.11
C PHE A 40 -17.26 3.32 1.09
N SER A 41 -16.30 4.14 0.65
CA SER A 41 -15.66 5.17 1.47
C SER A 41 -16.65 6.22 1.97
N THR A 42 -17.62 6.64 1.13
CA THR A 42 -18.67 7.59 1.53
C THR A 42 -19.62 6.99 2.56
N GLN A 43 -20.07 5.73 2.37
CA GLN A 43 -20.93 5.05 3.33
C GLN A 43 -20.26 4.92 4.70
N VAL A 44 -19.00 4.47 4.74
CA VAL A 44 -18.23 4.36 5.99
C VAL A 44 -18.11 5.71 6.71
N SER A 45 -17.91 6.79 5.94
CA SER A 45 -17.84 8.15 6.50
C SER A 45 -19.18 8.61 7.09
N MET A 46 -20.29 8.26 6.45
CA MET A 46 -21.65 8.60 6.90
C MET A 46 -22.06 7.86 8.18
N LEU A 47 -21.62 6.60 8.35
CA LEU A 47 -21.95 5.81 9.55
C LEU A 47 -21.30 6.34 10.84
N LYS A 48 -20.43 7.36 10.79
CA LYS A 48 -19.78 8.02 11.95
C LYS A 48 -19.13 7.05 12.96
N LEU A 49 -18.76 5.84 12.52
CA LEU A 49 -18.33 4.71 13.36
C LEU A 49 -17.10 5.01 14.25
N ASN A 50 -16.36 6.09 13.99
CA ASN A 50 -15.13 6.43 14.69
C ASN A 50 -14.91 7.93 14.91
N SER A 51 -15.98 8.70 15.18
CA SER A 51 -15.86 10.15 15.37
C SER A 51 -15.28 10.56 16.74
N GLY A 52 -15.35 9.69 17.75
CA GLY A 52 -14.73 9.91 19.06
C GLY A 52 -13.24 9.52 19.13
N GLY A 53 -12.85 8.42 18.47
CA GLY A 53 -11.47 7.93 18.48
C GLY A 53 -10.49 8.82 17.70
N LEU A 54 -10.96 9.46 16.64
CA LEU A 54 -10.13 10.38 15.84
C LEU A 54 -9.86 11.71 16.55
N LYS A 55 -10.80 12.21 17.35
CA LYS A 55 -10.64 13.43 18.17
C LYS A 55 -9.73 13.21 19.38
N SER A 56 -9.62 11.96 19.84
CA SER A 56 -8.74 11.54 20.93
C SER A 56 -7.39 11.00 20.44
N ALA A 57 -7.05 11.20 19.17
CA ALA A 57 -5.80 10.70 18.59
C ALA A 57 -4.61 11.43 19.23
N GLY A 58 -3.90 10.74 20.13
CA GLY A 58 -2.65 11.23 20.69
C GLY A 58 -1.50 11.15 19.69
N VAL A 59 -0.36 11.74 20.05
CA VAL A 59 0.86 11.80 19.23
C VAL A 59 1.28 10.43 18.70
N GLN A 60 1.17 9.38 19.51
CA GLN A 60 1.52 8.01 19.13
C GLN A 60 0.62 7.47 18.01
N THR A 61 -0.67 7.74 18.09
CA THR A 61 -1.64 7.35 17.06
C THR A 61 -1.33 8.04 15.73
N SER A 62 -0.98 9.33 15.75
CA SER A 62 -0.57 10.07 14.55
C SER A 62 0.69 9.49 13.91
N ILE A 63 1.71 9.16 14.72
CA ILE A 63 2.95 8.52 14.24
C ILE A 63 2.65 7.18 13.57
N LEU A 64 1.73 6.38 14.13
CA LEU A 64 1.31 5.12 13.52
C LEU A 64 0.64 5.32 12.16
N PHE A 65 -0.27 6.28 12.03
CA PHE A 65 -0.91 6.59 10.75
C PHE A 65 0.10 7.07 9.69
N ILE A 66 1.03 7.95 10.08
CA ILE A 66 2.10 8.43 9.19
C ILE A 66 2.98 7.27 8.73
N SER A 67 3.34 6.36 9.66
CA SER A 67 4.14 5.18 9.34
C SER A 67 3.44 4.28 8.33
N ILE A 68 2.14 4.02 8.53
CA ILE A 68 1.34 3.22 7.59
C ILE A 68 1.27 3.87 6.21
N ILE A 69 0.97 5.18 6.14
CA ILE A 69 0.93 5.93 4.89
C ILE A 69 2.29 5.87 4.19
N SER A 70 3.39 5.97 4.94
CA SER A 70 4.74 5.89 4.38
C SER A 70 5.08 4.49 3.84
N ILE A 71 4.60 3.41 4.48
CA ILE A 71 4.75 2.04 3.94
C ILE A 71 3.97 1.88 2.64
N ILE A 72 2.72 2.37 2.59
CA ILE A 72 1.90 2.34 1.37
C ILE A 72 2.58 3.14 0.26
N GLY A 73 3.12 4.32 0.57
CA GLY A 73 3.89 5.13 -0.36
C GLY A 73 5.14 4.43 -0.87
N LEU A 74 5.86 3.70 -0.01
CA LEU A 74 7.01 2.89 -0.40
C LEU A 74 6.62 1.78 -1.38
N TYR A 75 5.47 1.12 -1.17
CA TYR A 75 4.97 0.12 -2.12
C TYR A 75 4.55 0.73 -3.46
N PHE A 76 3.96 1.92 -3.45
CA PHE A 76 3.65 2.64 -4.68
C PHE A 76 4.94 3.00 -5.45
N TRP A 77 5.98 3.46 -4.75
CA TRP A 77 7.29 3.72 -5.35
C TRP A 77 7.95 2.45 -5.91
N PHE A 78 7.88 1.33 -5.17
CA PHE A 78 8.34 0.03 -5.64
C PHE A 78 7.63 -0.39 -6.93
N TRP A 79 6.30 -0.27 -6.99
CA TRP A 79 5.52 -0.60 -8.18
C TRP A 79 5.89 0.26 -9.39
N TYR A 80 6.16 1.56 -9.18
CA TYR A 80 6.45 2.49 -10.27
C TYR A 80 7.87 2.33 -10.84
N ALA A 81 8.89 2.25 -9.98
CA ALA A 81 10.29 2.26 -10.43
C ALA A 81 11.30 1.63 -9.45
N GLY A 82 10.88 1.22 -8.24
CA GLY A 82 11.81 0.76 -7.21
C GLY A 82 12.39 -0.63 -7.46
N ASN A 83 13.58 -0.87 -6.91
CA ASN A 83 14.20 -2.20 -6.88
C ASN A 83 13.86 -2.93 -5.57
N ILE A 84 13.66 -4.25 -5.65
CA ILE A 84 13.32 -5.08 -4.49
C ILE A 84 14.33 -4.97 -3.34
N ILE A 85 15.63 -4.90 -3.63
CA ILE A 85 16.68 -4.83 -2.61
C ILE A 85 16.59 -3.50 -1.86
N ASP A 86 16.42 -2.40 -2.58
CA ASP A 86 16.35 -1.06 -1.98
C ASP A 86 15.04 -0.85 -1.23
N THR A 87 13.93 -1.36 -1.77
CA THR A 87 12.64 -1.38 -1.07
C THR A 87 12.73 -2.14 0.24
N ILE A 88 13.39 -3.30 0.28
CA ILE A 88 13.57 -4.06 1.53
C ILE A 88 14.43 -3.28 2.53
N LYS A 89 15.54 -2.66 2.10
CA LYS A 89 16.38 -1.83 3.00
C LYS A 89 15.58 -0.70 3.62
N ILE A 90 14.82 0.05 2.81
CA ILE A 90 14.00 1.16 3.29
C ILE A 90 12.89 0.64 4.21
N LEU A 91 12.22 -0.45 3.84
CA LEU A 91 11.16 -1.06 4.63
C LEU A 91 11.67 -1.50 6.01
N LEU A 92 12.85 -2.11 6.10
CA LEU A 92 13.46 -2.52 7.37
C LEU A 92 13.67 -1.33 8.32
N VAL A 93 14.18 -0.21 7.81
CA VAL A 93 14.35 1.02 8.60
C VAL A 93 12.99 1.59 9.01
N LEU A 94 12.04 1.61 8.07
CA LEU A 94 10.74 2.22 8.24
C LEU A 94 9.84 1.45 9.23
N LEU A 95 10.07 0.15 9.41
CA LEU A 95 9.36 -0.71 10.37
C LEU A 95 9.75 -0.44 11.83
N ILE A 96 10.92 0.12 12.11
CA ILE A 96 11.37 0.40 13.48
C ILE A 96 10.43 1.41 14.16
N VAL A 97 10.04 2.45 13.43
CA VAL A 97 9.19 3.55 13.92
C VAL A 97 7.81 3.08 14.40
N PRO A 98 6.99 2.37 13.59
CA PRO A 98 5.68 1.89 14.03
C PRO A 98 5.77 0.85 15.15
N ILE A 99 6.82 0.02 15.19
CA ILE A 99 7.02 -0.95 16.28
C ILE A 99 7.16 -0.23 17.62
N ILE A 100 8.04 0.77 17.69
CA ILE A 100 8.25 1.55 18.92
C ILE A 100 6.99 2.33 19.27
N ALA A 101 6.40 3.05 18.30
CA ALA A 101 5.19 3.83 18.53
C ALA A 101 4.02 2.97 19.04
N ASN A 102 3.87 1.75 18.50
CA ASN A 102 2.83 0.81 18.93
C ASN A 102 3.08 0.28 20.34
N SER A 103 4.33 -0.02 20.71
CA SER A 103 4.66 -0.45 22.06
C SER A 103 4.30 0.62 23.11
N LEU A 104 4.64 1.87 22.83
CA LEU A 104 4.35 3.00 23.71
C LEU A 104 2.85 3.31 23.78
N PHE A 105 2.15 3.18 22.66
CA PHE A 105 0.69 3.33 22.61
C PHE A 105 -0.02 2.29 23.49
N GLN A 106 0.39 1.02 23.41
CA GLN A 106 -0.18 -0.04 24.23
C GLN A 106 0.09 0.19 25.73
N SER A 107 1.31 0.59 26.10
CA SER A 107 1.65 0.92 27.49
C SER A 107 0.77 2.04 28.05
N ASN A 108 0.56 3.11 27.27
CA ASN A 108 -0.27 4.24 27.68
C ASN A 108 -1.75 3.85 27.83
N LYS A 109 -2.27 3.04 26.91
CA LYS A 109 -3.66 2.54 26.98
C LYS A 109 -3.88 1.70 28.25
N VAL A 110 -2.93 0.81 28.57
CA VAL A 110 -3.00 -0.01 29.79
C VAL A 110 -2.96 0.85 31.06
N ALA A 111 -2.15 1.92 31.08
CA ALA A 111 -2.10 2.84 32.22
C ALA A 111 -3.41 3.60 32.41
N THR A 112 -4.03 4.09 31.32
CA THR A 112 -5.33 4.78 31.38
C THR A 112 -6.46 3.86 31.84
N ASP A 113 -6.45 2.60 31.40
CA ASP A 113 -7.48 1.62 31.78
C ASP A 113 -7.39 1.26 33.28
N LYS A 114 -6.18 1.16 33.84
CA LYS A 114 -5.97 0.92 35.28
C LYS A 114 -6.49 2.08 36.13
N GLN A 115 -6.17 3.32 35.77
CA GLN A 115 -6.65 4.51 36.48
C GLN A 115 -8.18 4.66 36.40
N GLY A 116 -8.79 4.29 35.28
CA GLY A 116 -10.24 4.31 35.11
C GLY A 116 -10.97 3.29 36.00
N LYS A 117 -10.37 2.12 36.25
CA LYS A 117 -10.92 1.11 37.17
C LYS A 117 -10.79 1.53 38.63
N GLU A 118 -9.66 2.12 39.02
CA GLU A 118 -9.43 2.57 40.40
C GLU A 118 -10.41 3.70 40.81
N LYS A 119 -10.74 4.61 39.90
CA LYS A 119 -11.73 5.68 40.12
C LYS A 119 -13.19 5.22 40.17
N LYS A 120 -13.50 4.03 39.65
CA LYS A 120 -14.87 3.44 39.67
C LYS A 120 -15.09 2.48 40.85
N GLY A 121 -14.01 2.04 41.51
CA GLY A 121 -14.05 1.16 42.69
C GLY A 121 -14.00 1.91 44.03
N LYS A 122 -13.95 3.24 44.01
CA LYS A 122 -14.19 4.14 45.14
C LYS A 122 -15.51 4.85 44.92
#